data_AF-A0A497RSB9-F1
#
_entry.id   AF-A0A497RSB9-F1
#
_cell.length_a   1.000
_cell.length_b   1.000
_cell.length_c   1.000
_cell.angle_alpha   90.00
_cell.angle_beta   90.00
_cell.angle_gamma   90.00
#
_symmetry.space_group_name_H-M   'P 1'
#
loop_
_entity.id
_entity.type
_entity.pdbx_description
1 polymer ?
#
loop_
_entity_poly.entity_id
_entity_poly.type
_entity_poly.pdbx_seq_one_letter_code
_entity_poly.pdbx_strand_id
1 'polypeptide(L)'
;MLCSNCHQKQAKWLVLDITHIDPLCDECLNEYLITYGEVNTHFISIDDIESLIREINETLDYWNKRYNRLLQEYHCLKKGIKSKEE
;
A
#
# COMPACT_ATOMS: atom_id res chain seq x y z
N MET A 1 -20.77 0.30 -7.14
CA MET A 1 -19.93 -0.68 -7.88
C MET A 1 -20.19 -2.06 -7.30
N LEU A 2 -20.15 -3.13 -8.09
CA LEU A 2 -20.38 -4.48 -7.57
C LEU A 2 -19.12 -5.02 -6.85
N CYS A 3 -19.33 -5.89 -5.87
CA CYS A 3 -18.28 -6.62 -5.17
C CYS A 3 -17.49 -7.50 -6.16
N SER A 4 -16.16 -7.41 -6.14
CA SER A 4 -15.25 -8.20 -6.97
C SER A 4 -15.26 -9.69 -6.65
N ASN A 5 -15.67 -10.09 -5.45
CA ASN A 5 -15.68 -11.49 -5.04
C ASN A 5 -17.02 -12.17 -5.37
N CYS A 6 -18.13 -11.65 -4.84
CA CYS A 6 -19.43 -12.31 -5.00
C CYS A 6 -20.20 -11.86 -6.24
N HIS A 7 -19.86 -10.72 -6.84
CA HIS A 7 -20.56 -10.09 -7.98
C HIS A 7 -22.08 -9.85 -7.80
N GLN A 8 -22.61 -10.06 -6.58
CA GLN A 8 -24.05 -9.99 -6.29
C GLN A 8 -24.44 -8.75 -5.49
N LYS A 9 -23.56 -8.28 -4.60
CA LYS A 9 -23.81 -7.16 -3.68
C LYS A 9 -23.05 -5.91 -4.11
N GLN A 10 -23.57 -4.74 -3.76
CA GLN A 10 -22.83 -3.49 -3.90
C GLN A 10 -21.62 -3.54 -2.96
N ALA A 11 -20.46 -3.19 -3.50
CA ALA A 11 -19.27 -2.98 -2.70
C ALA A 11 -19.44 -1.73 -1.83
N LYS A 12 -18.84 -1.77 -0.65
CA LYS A 12 -18.75 -0.64 0.29
C LYS A 12 -17.30 -0.32 0.67
N TRP A 13 -16.39 -1.26 0.43
CA TRP A 13 -15.00 -1.17 0.83
C TRP A 13 -14.09 -1.33 -0.38
N LEU A 14 -12.96 -0.64 -0.38
CA LEU A 14 -11.82 -0.93 -1.25
C LEU A 14 -10.76 -1.59 -0.38
N VAL A 15 -10.36 -2.81 -0.73
CA VAL A 15 -9.20 -3.48 -0.16
C VAL A 15 -7.99 -3.17 -1.03
N LEU A 16 -6.89 -2.78 -0.41
CA LEU A 16 -5.64 -2.46 -1.06
C LEU A 16 -4.62 -3.55 -0.75
N ASP A 17 -4.19 -4.23 -1.80
CA ASP A 17 -2.97 -5.03 -1.83
C ASP A 17 -1.89 -4.26 -2.60
N ILE A 18 -0.63 -4.65 -2.46
CA ILE A 18 0.55 -4.03 -3.07
C ILE A 18 0.38 -3.84 -4.58
N THR A 19 -0.39 -4.73 -5.23
CA THR A 19 -0.58 -4.69 -6.68
C THR A 19 -2.01 -4.41 -7.15
N HIS A 20 -3.03 -4.47 -6.27
CA HIS A 20 -4.44 -4.43 -6.67
C HIS A 20 -5.32 -3.66 -5.69
N ILE A 21 -6.42 -3.11 -6.22
CA ILE A 21 -7.49 -2.47 -5.45
C ILE A 21 -8.78 -3.23 -5.75
N ASP A 22 -9.32 -3.91 -4.74
CA ASP A 22 -10.49 -4.77 -4.87
C ASP A 22 -11.70 -4.21 -4.13
N PRO A 23 -12.80 -3.87 -4.83
CA PRO A 23 -14.04 -3.46 -4.19
C PRO A 23 -14.79 -4.65 -3.58
N LEU A 24 -15.03 -4.63 -2.27
CA LEU A 24 -15.74 -5.69 -1.54
C LEU A 24 -16.99 -5.18 -0.83
N CYS A 25 -17.99 -6.05 -0.69
CA CYS A 25 -19.08 -5.86 0.27
C CYS A 25 -18.66 -6.28 1.69
N ASP A 26 -19.45 -5.91 2.70
CA ASP A 26 -19.14 -6.18 4.12
C ASP A 26 -18.79 -7.65 4.41
N GLU A 27 -19.55 -8.58 3.83
CA GLU A 27 -19.37 -10.02 4.07
C GLU A 27 -18.06 -10.53 3.46
N CYS A 28 -17.79 -10.18 2.20
CA CYS A 28 -16.56 -10.59 1.54
C CYS A 28 -15.33 -9.91 2.16
N LEU A 29 -15.46 -8.69 2.69
CA LEU A 29 -14.40 -8.07 3.47
C LEU A 29 -14.13 -8.86 4.75
N ASN A 30 -15.17 -9.22 5.51
CA ASN A 30 -14.99 -10.00 6.74
C ASN A 30 -14.29 -11.34 6.48
N GLU A 31 -14.67 -12.05 5.42
CA GLU A 31 -13.99 -13.28 5.00
C GLU A 31 -12.52 -13.03 4.63
N TYR A 32 -12.25 -11.94 3.92
CA TYR A 32 -10.89 -11.52 3.57
C TYR A 32 -10.05 -11.27 4.83
N LEU A 33 -10.56 -10.51 5.80
CA LEU A 33 -9.87 -10.19 7.04
C LEU A 33 -9.62 -11.43 7.92
N ILE A 34 -10.56 -12.38 7.94
CA ILE A 34 -10.36 -13.68 8.62
C ILE A 34 -9.23 -14.47 7.96
N THR A 35 -9.13 -14.41 6.64
CA THR A 35 -8.15 -15.19 5.86
C THR A 35 -6.74 -14.60 5.91
N TYR A 36 -6.62 -13.28 5.73
CA TYR A 36 -5.33 -12.60 5.55
C TYR A 36 -4.89 -11.80 6.78
N GLY A 37 -5.77 -11.65 7.77
CA GLY A 37 -5.52 -10.91 9.00
C GLY A 37 -5.80 -9.42 8.85
N GLU A 38 -6.53 -8.86 9.81
CA GLU A 38 -6.93 -7.44 9.84
C GLU A 38 -5.72 -6.49 9.87
N VAL A 39 -4.67 -6.84 10.63
CA VAL A 39 -3.46 -6.01 10.77
C VAL A 39 -2.68 -5.87 9.46
N ASN A 40 -2.77 -6.87 8.59
CA ASN A 40 -2.03 -6.88 7.33
C ASN A 40 -2.86 -6.35 6.16
N THR A 41 -4.16 -6.14 6.37
CA THR A 41 -5.10 -5.75 5.31
C THR A 41 -5.39 -4.27 5.40
N HIS A 42 -5.10 -3.53 4.34
CA HIS A 42 -5.48 -2.12 4.23
C HIS A 42 -6.82 -2.06 3.51
N PHE A 43 -7.84 -1.52 4.15
CA PHE A 43 -9.16 -1.36 3.55
C PHE A 43 -9.78 -0.03 3.95
N ILE A 44 -10.57 0.55 3.04
CA ILE A 44 -11.19 1.85 3.26
C ILE A 44 -12.61 1.89 2.70
N SER A 45 -13.43 2.84 3.15
CA SER A 45 -14.79 3.02 2.62
C SER A 45 -14.75 3.61 1.20
N ILE A 46 -15.59 3.10 0.28
CA ILE A 46 -15.75 3.66 -1.07
C ILE A 46 -16.21 5.12 -1.03
N ASP A 47 -16.89 5.54 0.03
CA ASP A 47 -17.35 6.92 0.17
C ASP A 47 -16.19 7.90 0.50
N ASP A 48 -15.00 7.41 0.82
CA ASP A 48 -13.83 8.21 1.24
C ASP A 48 -12.59 7.96 0.36
N ILE A 49 -12.81 7.86 -0.96
CA ILE A 49 -11.73 7.68 -1.95
C ILE A 49 -10.71 8.83 -1.91
N GLU A 50 -11.13 10.06 -1.59
CA GLU A 50 -10.20 11.18 -1.49
C GLU A 50 -9.17 10.99 -0.38
N SER A 51 -9.58 10.49 0.79
CA SER A 51 -8.65 10.16 1.86
C SER A 51 -7.71 9.03 1.45
N LEU A 52 -8.19 8.05 0.66
CA LEU A 52 -7.33 7.01 0.11
C LEU A 52 -6.18 7.56 -0.72
N ILE A 53 -6.54 8.42 -1.67
CA ILE A 53 -5.58 8.98 -2.62
C ILE A 53 -4.56 9.81 -1.85
N ARG A 54 -5.00 10.56 -0.83
CA ARG A 54 -4.12 11.30 0.05
C ARG A 54 -3.13 10.37 0.78
N GLU A 55 -3.63 9.31 1.43
CA GLU A 55 -2.79 8.35 2.16
C GLU A 55 -1.79 7.61 1.26
N ILE A 56 -2.22 7.19 0.05
CA ILE A 56 -1.33 6.59 -0.95
C ILE A 56 -0.21 7.58 -1.32
N ASN A 57 -0.55 8.84 -1.60
CA ASN A 57 0.43 9.84 -1.97
C ASN A 57 1.43 10.13 -0.84
N GLU A 58 0.96 10.23 0.40
CA GLU A 58 1.81 10.40 1.58
C GLU A 58 2.76 9.20 1.77
N THR A 59 2.24 7.99 1.56
CA THR A 59 3.02 6.75 1.64
C THR A 59 4.11 6.70 0.55
N LEU A 60 3.76 7.02 -0.69
CA LEU A 60 4.69 7.08 -1.81
C LEU A 60 5.78 8.13 -1.59
N ASP A 61 5.42 9.31 -1.07
CA ASP A 61 6.39 10.36 -0.74
C ASP A 61 7.34 9.91 0.38
N TYR A 62 6.83 9.24 1.42
CA TYR A 62 7.67 8.64 2.46
C TYR A 62 8.69 7.64 1.88
N TRP A 63 8.23 6.71 1.04
CA TRP A 63 9.10 5.70 0.43
C TRP A 63 10.13 6.31 -0.51
N ASN A 64 9.74 7.31 -1.30
CA ASN A 64 10.65 8.04 -2.16
C ASN A 64 11.73 8.77 -1.35
N LYS A 65 11.35 9.47 -0.27
CA LYS A 65 12.30 10.13 0.64
C LYS A 65 13.26 9.12 1.29
N ARG A 66 12.74 7.98 1.74
CA ARG A 66 13.54 6.91 2.35
C ARG A 66 14.54 6.33 1.34
N TYR A 67 14.08 6.02 0.13
CA TYR A 67 14.92 5.51 -0.95
C TYR A 67 16.07 6.47 -1.27
N ASN A 68 15.76 7.77 -1.43
CA ASN A 68 16.79 8.78 -1.72
C ASN A 68 17.85 8.89 -0.62
N ARG A 69 17.45 8.79 0.66
CA ARG A 69 18.41 8.75 1.78
C ARG A 69 19.33 7.53 1.71
N LEU A 70 18.78 6.35 1.49
CA LEU A 70 19.56 5.12 1.35
C LEU A 70 20.51 5.17 0.15
N LEU A 71 20.08 5.78 -0.95
CA LEU A 71 20.91 5.96 -2.14
C LEU A 71 22.10 6.90 -1.86
N GLN A 72 21.87 7.98 -1.11
CA GLN A 72 22.93 8.88 -0.66
C GLN A 72 23.95 8.17 0.24
N GLU A 73 23.47 7.41 1.25
CA GLU A 73 24.33 6.61 2.13
C GLU A 73 25.18 5.61 1.33
N TYR A 74 24.57 4.91 0.37
CA TYR A 74 25.28 4.00 -0.52
C TYR A 74 26.38 4.70 -1.32
N HIS A 75 26.10 5.87 -1.89
CA HIS A 75 27.11 6.64 -2.62
C HIS A 75 28.27 7.10 -1.72
N CYS A 76 27.99 7.50 -0.48
CA CYS A 76 29.00 7.86 0.50
C CYS A 76 29.90 6.66 0.86
N LEU A 77 29.29 5.50 1.14
CA LEU A 77 30.03 4.27 1.43
C LEU A 77 30.91 3.85 0.24
N LYS A 78 30.37 3.89 -0.98
CA LYS A 78 31.11 3.55 -2.20
C LYS A 78 32.33 4.46 -2.43
N LYS A 79 32.23 5.76 -2.13
CA LYS A 79 33.36 6.69 -2.21
C LYS A 79 34.41 6.41 -1.14
N GLY A 80 33.98 6.17 0.09
CA GLY A 80 34.87 5.85 1.21
C GLY A 80 35.65 4.54 1.04
N ILE A 81 35.09 3.58 0.30
CA ILE A 81 35.77 2.34 -0.08
C ILE A 81 36.87 2.63 -1.12
N LYS A 82 36.58 3.41 -2.17
CA LYS A 82 37.56 3.73 -3.22
C LYS A 82 38.77 4.53 -2.70
N SER A 83 38.59 5.43 -1.74
CA SER A 83 39.68 6.21 -1.14
C SER A 83 40.59 5.41 -0.20
N LYS A 84 40.30 4.14 0.07
CA LYS A 84 41.16 3.24 0.88
C LYS A 84 41.97 2.27 0.01
N GLU A 85 41.73 2.26 -1.29
CA GLU A 85 42.39 1.37 -2.27
C GLU A 85 43.48 2.10 -3.08
N GLU A 86 43.64 3.42 -2.88
CA GLU A 86 44.71 4.28 -3.42
C GLU A 86 45.73 4.62 -2.32
#